data_AF-A0A8T2WMJ5-F1
#
_entry.id   AF-A0A8T2WMJ5-F1
#
_cell.length_a   1.000
_cell.length_b   1.000
_cell.length_c   1.000
_cell.angle_alpha   90.00
_cell.angle_beta   90.00
_cell.angle_gamma   90.00
#
_symmetry.space_group_name_H-M   'P 1'
#
loop_
_entity.id
_entity.type
_entity.pdbx_description
1 polymer ?
#
loop_
_entity_poly.entity_id
_entity_poly.type
_entity_poly.pdbx_seq_one_letter_code
_entity_poly.pdbx_strand_id
1 'polypeptide(L)'
;MSNNEELVEEIITTNGDSFEKVKQRLKDRSKKMAQTKEMLSKQANQTKEILSKQAVKIAKQAEEHERFINKVTYLLGVLGFGGFCFLLGARPQDIPYVYCFFYFTFVPLRWIYYRFKKWHYYLLDFCYYANTIFLVDLLLYPKNEKLFMVCFSFAEGPLAWALIIWRCSLVFSSADKLVSVLIHLLPGEMVLLLSGLPCIEHPLSPIE
;
A
#
# COMPACT_ATOMS: atom_id res chain seq x y z
N MET A 1 -78.68 46.75 -34.43
CA MET A 1 -77.71 46.83 -33.30
C MET A 1 -77.64 45.53 -32.48
N SER A 2 -78.56 44.57 -32.59
CA SER A 2 -78.54 43.35 -31.73
C SER A 2 -77.55 42.26 -32.15
N ASN A 3 -77.27 42.06 -33.45
CA ASN A 3 -76.38 40.96 -33.89
C ASN A 3 -74.91 41.11 -33.45
N ASN A 4 -74.46 42.32 -33.12
CA ASN A 4 -73.09 42.53 -32.65
C ASN A 4 -72.95 42.28 -31.14
N GLU A 5 -74.02 42.35 -30.35
CA GLU A 5 -73.96 42.11 -28.90
C GLU A 5 -73.96 40.59 -28.62
N GLU A 6 -74.79 39.79 -29.31
CA GLU A 6 -74.76 38.32 -29.19
C GLU A 6 -73.42 37.71 -29.62
N LEU A 7 -72.82 38.21 -30.72
CA LEU A 7 -71.52 37.72 -31.21
C LEU A 7 -70.40 38.02 -30.20
N VAL A 8 -70.46 39.19 -29.55
CA VAL A 8 -69.47 39.59 -28.54
C VAL A 8 -69.62 38.75 -27.27
N GLU A 9 -70.85 38.46 -26.85
CA GLU A 9 -71.13 37.65 -25.66
C GLU A 9 -70.78 36.16 -25.85
N GLU A 10 -70.99 35.61 -27.04
CA GLU A 10 -70.58 34.26 -27.42
C GLU A 10 -69.04 34.13 -27.52
N ILE A 11 -68.35 35.14 -28.04
CA ILE A 11 -66.87 35.18 -28.07
C ILE A 11 -66.28 35.27 -26.66
N ILE A 12 -66.89 36.06 -25.77
CA ILE A 12 -66.42 36.23 -24.37
C ILE A 12 -66.62 34.94 -23.56
N THR A 13 -67.78 34.29 -23.69
CA THR A 13 -68.09 33.04 -22.99
C THR A 13 -67.22 31.87 -23.49
N THR A 14 -67.03 31.75 -24.81
CA THR A 14 -66.19 30.70 -25.40
C THR A 14 -64.71 30.87 -25.02
N ASN A 15 -64.21 32.11 -24.99
CA ASN A 15 -62.83 32.39 -24.54
C ASN A 15 -62.64 32.15 -23.05
N GLY A 16 -63.61 32.51 -22.20
CA GLY A 16 -63.58 32.25 -20.76
C GLY A 16 -63.54 30.76 -20.43
N ASP A 17 -64.36 29.96 -21.10
CA ASP A 17 -64.47 28.52 -20.88
C ASP A 17 -63.23 27.75 -21.40
N SER A 18 -62.64 28.23 -22.50
CA SER A 18 -61.36 27.73 -23.01
C SER A 18 -60.20 28.02 -22.05
N PHE A 19 -60.16 29.23 -21.46
CA PHE A 19 -59.09 29.64 -20.54
C PHE A 19 -59.13 28.88 -19.21
N GLU A 20 -60.32 28.63 -18.65
CA GLU A 20 -60.49 27.81 -17.44
C GLU A 20 -60.09 26.34 -17.69
N LYS A 21 -60.45 25.76 -18.85
CA LYS A 21 -59.99 24.40 -19.24
C LYS A 21 -58.46 24.31 -19.37
N VAL A 22 -57.80 25.33 -19.92
CA VAL A 22 -56.34 25.37 -20.04
C VAL A 22 -55.70 25.48 -18.65
N LYS A 23 -56.24 26.33 -17.77
CA LYS A 23 -55.76 26.53 -16.40
C LYS A 23 -55.91 25.27 -15.54
N GLN A 24 -57.03 24.55 -15.65
CA GLN A 24 -57.21 23.24 -15.00
C GLN A 24 -56.19 22.22 -15.49
N ARG A 25 -55.96 22.13 -16.81
CA ARG A 25 -54.94 21.22 -17.37
C ARG A 25 -53.53 21.53 -16.88
N LEU A 26 -53.16 22.80 -16.73
CA LEU A 26 -51.86 23.20 -16.17
C LEU A 26 -51.75 22.83 -14.68
N LYS A 27 -52.83 23.02 -13.90
CA LYS A 27 -52.87 22.65 -12.47
C LYS A 27 -52.75 21.14 -12.25
N ASP A 28 -53.40 20.34 -13.09
CA ASP A 28 -53.30 18.87 -13.05
C ASP A 28 -51.91 18.38 -13.47
N ARG A 29 -51.30 19.03 -14.48
CA ARG A 29 -49.91 18.73 -14.89
C ARG A 29 -48.93 19.04 -13.77
N SER A 30 -49.12 20.17 -13.07
CA SER A 30 -48.31 20.57 -11.92
C SER A 30 -48.44 19.59 -10.75
N LYS A 31 -49.66 19.12 -10.44
CA LYS A 31 -49.89 18.11 -9.39
C LYS A 31 -49.22 16.78 -9.73
N LYS A 32 -49.36 16.31 -10.98
CA LYS A 32 -48.69 15.09 -11.45
C LYS A 32 -47.17 15.20 -11.35
N MET A 33 -46.58 16.32 -11.78
CA MET A 33 -45.14 16.53 -11.69
C MET A 33 -44.65 16.60 -10.23
N ALA A 34 -45.40 17.21 -9.33
CA ALA A 34 -45.07 17.23 -7.90
C ALA A 34 -45.08 15.81 -7.30
N GLN A 35 -46.11 15.02 -7.60
CA GLN A 35 -46.19 13.61 -7.17
C GLN A 35 -45.05 12.76 -7.75
N THR A 36 -44.71 12.91 -9.03
CA THR A 36 -43.61 12.15 -9.65
C THR A 36 -42.26 12.54 -9.05
N LYS A 37 -42.02 13.82 -8.76
CA LYS A 37 -40.79 14.26 -8.07
C LYS A 37 -40.70 13.67 -6.66
N GLU A 38 -41.81 13.63 -5.92
CA GLU A 38 -41.83 13.05 -4.57
C GLU A 38 -41.52 11.54 -4.61
N MET A 39 -42.14 10.78 -5.53
CA MET A 39 -41.83 9.36 -5.72
C MET A 39 -40.37 9.13 -6.11
N LEU A 40 -39.84 9.91 -7.05
CA LEU A 40 -38.44 9.81 -7.48
C LEU A 40 -37.48 10.12 -6.32
N SER A 41 -37.81 11.12 -5.48
CA SER A 41 -37.01 11.48 -4.30
C SER A 41 -37.02 10.37 -3.24
N LYS A 42 -38.16 9.71 -3.03
CA LYS A 42 -38.28 8.56 -2.12
C LYS A 42 -37.47 7.37 -2.64
N GLN A 43 -37.58 7.08 -3.94
CA GLN A 43 -36.80 6.01 -4.57
C GLN A 43 -35.29 6.29 -4.51
N ALA A 44 -34.86 7.53 -4.79
CA ALA A 44 -33.45 7.93 -4.69
C ALA A 44 -32.92 7.78 -3.26
N ASN A 45 -33.71 8.16 -2.26
CA ASN A 45 -33.33 7.98 -0.85
C ASN A 45 -33.24 6.50 -0.46
N GLN A 46 -34.19 5.66 -0.92
CA GLN A 46 -34.16 4.22 -0.71
C GLN A 46 -32.94 3.56 -1.38
N THR A 47 -32.62 3.91 -2.63
CA THR A 47 -31.43 3.39 -3.33
C THR A 47 -30.13 3.81 -2.66
N LYS A 48 -30.04 5.07 -2.17
CA LYS A 48 -28.89 5.54 -1.39
C LYS A 48 -28.72 4.77 -0.09
N GLU A 49 -29.82 4.46 0.60
CA GLU A 49 -29.80 3.70 1.85
C GLU A 49 -29.39 2.22 1.64
N ILE A 50 -29.86 1.60 0.57
CA ILE A 50 -29.47 0.22 0.21
C ILE A 50 -27.98 0.18 -0.17
N LEU A 51 -27.52 1.15 -0.97
CA LEU A 51 -26.12 1.24 -1.39
C LEU A 51 -25.20 1.54 -0.20
N SER A 52 -25.59 2.43 0.72
CA SER A 52 -24.79 2.72 1.91
C SER A 52 -24.70 1.51 2.84
N LYS A 53 -25.79 0.76 3.03
CA LYS A 53 -25.78 -0.50 3.81
C LYS A 53 -24.88 -1.56 3.18
N GLN A 54 -24.86 -1.68 1.86
CA GLN A 54 -23.95 -2.60 1.16
C GLN A 54 -22.48 -2.15 1.25
N ALA A 55 -22.21 -0.87 1.06
CA ALA A 55 -20.87 -0.30 1.20
C ALA A 55 -20.31 -0.51 2.61
N VAL A 56 -21.12 -0.31 3.65
CA VAL A 56 -20.73 -0.54 5.05
C VAL A 56 -20.44 -2.03 5.31
N LYS A 57 -21.23 -2.95 4.76
CA LYS A 57 -20.97 -4.40 4.87
C LYS A 57 -19.66 -4.80 4.19
N ILE A 58 -19.42 -4.30 2.98
CA ILE A 58 -18.18 -4.57 2.23
C ILE A 58 -16.97 -3.99 2.96
N ALA A 59 -17.07 -2.75 3.46
CA ALA A 59 -16.02 -2.10 4.23
C ALA A 59 -15.70 -2.89 5.51
N LYS A 60 -16.74 -3.34 6.24
CA LYS A 60 -16.56 -4.12 7.47
C LYS A 60 -15.92 -5.49 7.20
N GLN A 61 -16.31 -6.18 6.13
CA GLN A 61 -15.69 -7.45 5.74
C GLN A 61 -14.23 -7.27 5.31
N ALA A 62 -13.92 -6.20 4.57
CA ALA A 62 -12.55 -5.89 4.19
C ALA A 62 -11.68 -5.56 5.41
N GLU A 63 -12.19 -4.78 6.36
CA GLU A 63 -11.48 -4.44 7.61
C GLU A 63 -11.21 -5.68 8.48
N GLU A 64 -12.19 -6.58 8.61
CA GLU A 64 -12.00 -7.83 9.36
C GLU A 64 -10.95 -8.74 8.69
N HIS A 65 -10.98 -8.85 7.36
CA HIS A 65 -10.01 -9.65 6.61
C HIS A 65 -8.60 -9.05 6.64
N GLU A 66 -8.48 -7.72 6.52
CA GLU A 66 -7.21 -7.01 6.65
C GLU A 66 -6.63 -7.18 8.07
N ARG A 67 -7.47 -7.08 9.10
CA ARG A 67 -7.04 -7.29 10.49
C ARG A 67 -6.59 -8.72 10.74
N PHE A 68 -7.22 -9.71 10.12
CA PHE A 68 -6.79 -11.11 10.20
C PHE A 68 -5.44 -11.33 9.50
N ILE A 69 -5.29 -10.85 8.27
CA ILE A 69 -4.03 -10.92 7.53
C ILE A 69 -2.92 -10.23 8.31
N ASN A 70 -3.14 -9.01 8.82
CA ASN A 70 -2.14 -8.29 9.60
C ASN A 70 -1.70 -9.06 10.85
N LYS A 71 -2.62 -9.74 11.54
CA LYS A 71 -2.27 -10.60 12.70
C LYS A 71 -1.44 -11.82 12.29
N VAL A 72 -1.81 -12.49 11.20
CA VAL A 72 -1.08 -13.66 10.70
C VAL A 72 0.29 -13.25 10.18
N THR A 73 0.37 -12.20 9.38
CA THR A 73 1.64 -11.62 8.90
C THR A 73 2.51 -11.14 10.05
N TYR A 74 1.92 -10.56 11.09
CA TYR A 74 2.65 -10.21 12.32
C TYR A 74 3.27 -11.43 12.99
N LEU A 75 2.48 -12.48 13.26
CA LEU A 75 2.97 -13.71 13.89
C LEU A 75 4.04 -14.40 13.05
N LEU A 76 3.78 -14.56 11.74
CA LEU A 76 4.72 -15.18 10.81
C LEU A 76 5.98 -14.34 10.63
N GLY A 77 5.85 -13.01 10.63
CA GLY A 77 6.95 -12.07 10.55
C GLY A 77 7.84 -12.11 11.79
N VAL A 78 7.26 -12.14 13.00
CA VAL A 78 8.00 -12.27 14.26
C VAL A 78 8.71 -13.63 14.34
N LEU A 79 8.01 -14.72 14.04
CA LEU A 79 8.60 -16.06 14.06
C LEU A 79 9.67 -16.23 12.97
N GLY A 80 9.43 -15.72 11.77
CA GLY A 80 10.39 -15.74 10.66
C GLY A 80 11.62 -14.89 10.94
N PHE A 81 11.44 -13.66 11.44
CA PHE A 81 12.55 -12.78 11.83
C PHE A 81 13.36 -13.34 13.00
N GLY A 82 12.68 -13.84 14.04
CA GLY A 82 13.32 -14.45 15.19
C GLY A 82 14.09 -15.72 14.81
N GLY A 83 13.47 -16.59 14.00
CA GLY A 83 14.11 -17.79 13.48
C GLY A 83 15.31 -17.47 12.58
N PHE A 84 15.20 -16.42 11.76
CA PHE A 84 16.29 -15.93 10.93
C PHE A 84 17.47 -15.42 11.76
N CYS A 85 17.24 -14.50 12.70
CA CYS A 85 18.31 -13.98 13.57
C CYS A 85 18.94 -15.10 14.42
N PHE A 86 18.12 -16.04 14.90
CA PHE A 86 18.60 -17.21 15.63
C PHE A 86 19.50 -18.11 14.77
N LEU A 87 19.12 -18.37 13.52
CA LEU A 87 19.91 -19.18 12.60
C LEU A 87 21.26 -18.52 12.28
N LEU A 88 21.26 -17.19 12.06
CA LEU A 88 22.47 -16.40 11.84
C LEU A 88 23.42 -16.45 13.04
N GLY A 89 22.90 -16.35 14.26
CA GLY A 89 23.72 -16.44 15.48
C GLY A 89 24.20 -17.85 15.83
N ALA A 90 23.41 -18.88 15.53
CA ALA A 90 23.72 -20.27 15.92
C ALA A 90 24.70 -20.98 14.96
N ARG A 91 24.66 -20.65 13.66
CA ARG A 91 25.48 -21.30 12.61
C ARG A 91 26.07 -20.24 11.67
N PRO A 92 27.18 -19.59 12.06
CA PRO A 92 27.77 -18.52 11.25
C PRO A 92 28.39 -18.99 9.93
N GLN A 93 28.63 -20.30 9.76
CA GLN A 93 29.16 -20.86 8.51
C GLN A 93 28.11 -20.86 7.37
N ASP A 94 26.82 -20.91 7.71
CA ASP A 94 25.73 -20.97 6.73
C ASP A 94 25.26 -19.56 6.31
N ILE A 95 25.83 -18.51 6.92
CA ILE A 95 25.54 -17.09 6.68
C ILE A 95 25.53 -16.71 5.19
N PRO A 96 26.57 -17.03 4.38
CA PRO A 96 26.62 -16.61 2.99
C PRO A 96 25.50 -17.23 2.16
N TYR A 97 25.15 -18.49 2.44
CA TYR A 97 24.08 -19.21 1.74
C TYR A 97 22.70 -18.67 2.08
N VAL A 98 22.46 -18.42 3.37
CA VAL A 98 21.22 -17.80 3.84
C VAL A 98 21.09 -16.40 3.25
N TYR A 99 22.15 -15.60 3.26
CA TYR A 99 22.17 -14.26 2.67
C TYR A 99 21.87 -14.29 1.17
N CYS A 100 22.48 -15.21 0.43
CA CYS A 100 22.23 -15.42 -0.99
C CYS A 100 20.77 -15.80 -1.26
N PHE A 101 20.23 -16.77 -0.51
CA PHE A 101 18.82 -17.18 -0.61
C PHE A 101 17.86 -16.02 -0.33
N PHE A 102 18.13 -15.23 0.72
CA PHE A 102 17.34 -14.04 1.05
C PHE A 102 17.42 -12.99 -0.06
N TYR A 103 18.62 -12.68 -0.55
CA TYR A 103 18.82 -11.69 -1.61
C TYR A 103 18.06 -12.08 -2.89
N PHE A 104 18.22 -13.33 -3.35
CA PHE A 104 17.52 -13.84 -4.52
C PHE A 104 16.01 -14.01 -4.33
N THR A 105 15.50 -14.10 -3.10
CA THR A 105 14.06 -14.18 -2.85
C THR A 105 13.43 -12.78 -2.74
N PHE A 106 14.02 -11.88 -1.96
CA PHE A 106 13.43 -10.60 -1.62
C PHE A 106 13.65 -9.51 -2.68
N VAL A 107 14.77 -9.52 -3.40
CA VAL A 107 15.05 -8.53 -4.46
C VAL A 107 14.10 -8.69 -5.64
N PRO A 108 13.85 -9.89 -6.18
CA PRO A 108 12.88 -10.06 -7.27
C PRO A 108 11.44 -9.79 -6.83
N LEU A 109 11.08 -10.16 -5.59
CA LEU A 109 9.75 -9.90 -5.06
C LEU A 109 9.46 -8.39 -5.00
N ARG A 110 10.44 -7.59 -4.54
CA ARG A 110 10.36 -6.13 -4.61
C ARG A 110 10.40 -5.59 -6.03
N TRP A 111 11.22 -6.16 -6.90
CA TRP A 111 11.26 -5.79 -8.32
C TRP A 111 9.89 -5.92 -8.99
N ILE A 112 9.20 -7.05 -8.75
CA ILE A 112 7.84 -7.29 -9.24
C ILE A 112 6.88 -6.22 -8.68
N TYR A 113 6.92 -5.97 -7.36
CA TYR A 113 6.09 -4.95 -6.72
C TYR A 113 6.31 -3.54 -7.31
N TYR A 114 7.56 -3.13 -7.50
CA TYR A 114 7.91 -1.84 -8.10
C TYR A 114 7.54 -1.74 -9.57
N ARG A 115 7.56 -2.85 -10.32
CA ARG A 115 7.07 -2.91 -11.71
C ARG A 115 5.59 -2.59 -11.81
N PHE A 116 4.79 -3.05 -10.86
CA PHE A 116 3.36 -2.74 -10.79
C PHE A 116 3.10 -1.25 -10.44
N LYS A 117 3.94 -0.62 -9.60
CA LYS A 117 3.79 0.80 -9.21
C LYS A 117 4.52 1.83 -10.09
N LYS A 118 5.26 1.39 -11.13
CA LYS A 118 6.14 2.23 -11.98
C LYS A 118 7.23 3.01 -11.20
N TRP A 119 7.61 2.54 -10.02
CA TRP A 119 8.62 3.16 -9.15
C TRP A 119 9.97 2.46 -9.25
N HIS A 120 10.44 2.26 -10.48
CA HIS A 120 11.70 1.56 -10.78
C HIS A 120 12.93 2.19 -10.15
N TYR A 121 12.89 3.51 -9.94
CA TYR A 121 14.01 4.26 -9.37
C TYR A 121 14.23 4.01 -7.87
N TYR A 122 13.27 3.42 -7.14
CA TYR A 122 13.47 3.05 -5.74
C TYR A 122 14.39 1.83 -5.56
N LEU A 123 14.60 1.03 -6.61
CA LEU A 123 15.58 -0.07 -6.58
C LEU A 123 17.03 0.40 -6.73
N LEU A 124 17.25 1.66 -7.11
CA LEU A 124 18.56 2.29 -7.21
C LEU A 124 19.08 2.83 -5.88
N ASP A 125 18.38 2.56 -4.77
CA ASP A 125 18.87 2.93 -3.44
C ASP A 125 20.24 2.28 -3.16
N PHE A 126 21.12 3.06 -2.52
CA PHE A 126 22.49 2.67 -2.21
C PHE A 126 22.57 1.34 -1.44
N CYS A 127 21.56 1.02 -0.62
CA CYS A 127 21.51 -0.21 0.14
C CYS A 127 21.50 -1.46 -0.76
N TYR A 128 20.83 -1.45 -1.91
CA TYR A 128 20.84 -2.59 -2.84
C TYR A 128 22.21 -2.80 -3.47
N TYR A 129 22.88 -1.71 -3.83
CA TYR A 129 24.25 -1.76 -4.35
C TYR A 129 25.22 -2.27 -3.29
N ALA A 130 25.16 -1.75 -2.07
CA ALA A 130 26.00 -2.19 -0.97
C ALA A 130 25.78 -3.68 -0.64
N ASN A 131 24.53 -4.15 -0.59
CA ASN A 131 24.21 -5.56 -0.38
C ASN A 131 24.67 -6.45 -1.55
N THR A 132 24.62 -5.96 -2.80
CA THR A 132 25.17 -6.69 -3.96
C THR A 132 26.68 -6.83 -3.85
N ILE A 133 27.39 -5.75 -3.50
CA ILE A 133 28.84 -5.75 -3.33
C ILE A 133 29.21 -6.71 -2.18
N PHE A 134 28.45 -6.71 -1.10
CA PHE A 134 28.61 -7.64 0.02
C PHE A 134 28.43 -9.11 -0.41
N LEU A 135 27.42 -9.40 -1.23
CA LEU A 135 27.21 -10.74 -1.78
C LEU A 135 28.38 -11.18 -2.67
N VAL A 136 28.88 -10.28 -3.52
CA VAL A 136 30.01 -10.55 -4.42
C VAL A 136 31.30 -10.78 -3.63
N ASP A 137 31.54 -9.99 -2.58
CA ASP A 137 32.67 -10.17 -1.67
C ASP A 137 32.63 -11.54 -0.99
N LEU A 138 31.47 -11.92 -0.44
CA LEU A 138 31.24 -13.22 0.19
C LEU A 138 31.39 -14.41 -0.78
N LEU A 139 30.94 -14.29 -2.02
CA LEU A 139 30.94 -15.41 -2.99
C LEU A 139 32.28 -15.59 -3.72
N LEU A 140 32.89 -14.50 -4.18
CA LEU A 140 34.03 -14.54 -5.11
C LEU A 140 35.37 -14.23 -4.45
N TYR A 141 35.36 -13.40 -3.41
CA TYR A 141 36.59 -12.85 -2.84
C TYR A 141 36.58 -12.78 -1.30
N PRO A 142 36.13 -13.82 -0.58
CA PRO A 142 35.97 -13.73 0.87
C PRO A 142 37.27 -13.28 1.53
N LYS A 143 38.42 -13.81 1.09
CA LYS A 143 39.76 -13.56 1.67
C LYS A 143 40.36 -12.16 1.46
N ASN A 144 39.70 -11.24 0.75
CA ASN A 144 40.26 -9.92 0.45
C ASN A 144 39.93 -8.88 1.52
N GLU A 145 40.90 -8.58 2.39
CA GLU A 145 40.76 -7.60 3.49
C GLU A 145 40.30 -6.21 3.06
N LYS A 146 40.72 -5.75 1.87
CA LYS A 146 40.36 -4.42 1.35
C LYS A 146 38.87 -4.32 1.00
N LEU A 147 38.30 -5.37 0.43
CA LEU A 147 36.89 -5.39 0.07
C LEU A 147 36.05 -5.51 1.35
N PHE A 148 36.49 -6.32 2.31
CA PHE A 148 35.88 -6.39 3.63
C PHE A 148 35.83 -5.03 4.35
N MET A 149 36.94 -4.26 4.36
CA MET A 149 36.93 -2.92 4.97
C MET A 149 35.98 -1.93 4.29
N VAL A 150 35.85 -2.00 2.96
CA VAL A 150 34.87 -1.18 2.22
C VAL A 150 33.45 -1.57 2.59
N CYS A 151 33.17 -2.88 2.62
CA CYS A 151 31.90 -3.45 3.05
C CYS A 151 31.54 -3.05 4.49
N PHE A 152 32.50 -3.11 5.42
CA PHE A 152 32.35 -2.65 6.80
C PHE A 152 32.00 -1.16 6.87
N SER A 153 32.74 -0.33 6.12
CA SER A 153 32.49 1.12 6.05
C SER A 153 31.11 1.44 5.48
N PHE A 154 30.62 0.65 4.53
CA PHE A 154 29.27 0.80 4.00
C PHE A 154 28.19 0.38 5.01
N ALA A 155 28.42 -0.71 5.74
CA ALA A 155 27.50 -1.25 6.75
C ALA A 155 27.33 -0.29 7.94
N GLU A 156 28.43 0.10 8.59
CA GLU A 156 28.43 1.00 9.76
C GLU A 156 28.18 2.47 9.36
N GLY A 157 28.47 2.83 8.11
CA GLY A 157 28.27 4.17 7.59
C GLY A 157 26.87 4.32 6.96
N PRO A 158 26.78 4.48 5.64
CA PRO A 158 25.51 4.82 4.97
C PRO A 158 24.33 3.90 5.32
N LEU A 159 24.53 2.60 5.51
CA LEU A 159 23.46 1.64 5.81
C LEU A 159 22.88 1.84 7.21
N ALA A 160 23.73 1.92 8.25
CA ALA A 160 23.30 2.19 9.62
C ALA A 160 22.70 3.59 9.77
N TRP A 161 23.31 4.61 9.15
CA TRP A 161 22.76 5.97 9.15
C TRP A 161 21.42 6.06 8.41
N ALA A 162 21.24 5.28 7.34
CA ALA A 162 19.95 5.23 6.64
C ALA A 162 18.83 4.69 7.54
N LEU A 163 19.08 3.69 8.38
CA LEU A 163 18.08 3.21 9.36
C LEU A 163 17.58 4.33 10.27
N ILE A 164 18.50 5.20 10.72
CA ILE A 164 18.22 6.33 11.60
C ILE A 164 17.48 7.44 10.86
N ILE A 165 18.03 7.89 9.72
CA ILE A 165 17.51 9.03 8.94
C ILE A 165 16.13 8.72 8.36
N TRP A 166 15.97 7.53 7.78
CA TRP A 166 14.72 7.11 7.15
C TRP A 166 13.71 6.53 8.16
N ARG A 167 14.08 6.52 9.46
CA ARG A 167 13.30 5.98 10.57
C ARG A 167 12.70 4.62 10.20
N CYS A 168 13.54 3.70 9.71
CA CYS A 168 13.10 2.37 9.29
C CYS A 168 12.53 1.64 10.51
N SER A 169 11.21 1.71 10.68
CA SER A 169 10.53 1.14 11.84
C SER A 169 10.30 -0.34 11.58
N LEU A 170 10.81 -1.17 12.47
CA LEU A 170 10.57 -2.60 12.46
C LEU A 170 9.10 -2.84 12.82
N VAL A 171 8.27 -2.99 11.80
CA VAL A 171 6.82 -3.19 11.93
C VAL A 171 6.50 -4.55 11.34
N PHE A 172 6.29 -5.54 12.21
CA PHE A 172 5.98 -6.91 11.82
C PHE A 172 4.63 -7.06 11.10
N SER A 173 3.75 -6.05 11.17
CA SER A 173 2.51 -6.01 10.40
C SER A 173 2.74 -5.88 8.89
N SER A 174 3.96 -5.58 8.43
CA SER A 174 4.29 -5.43 7.02
C SER A 174 5.62 -6.10 6.70
N ALA A 175 5.58 -7.14 5.87
CA ALA A 175 6.77 -7.84 5.40
C ALA A 175 7.74 -6.89 4.68
N ASP A 176 7.23 -5.93 3.91
CA ASP A 176 8.07 -4.96 3.20
C ASP A 176 8.91 -4.08 4.12
N LYS A 177 8.36 -3.67 5.28
CA LYS A 177 9.09 -2.88 6.27
C LYS A 177 10.13 -3.73 6.99
N LEU A 178 9.77 -4.96 7.34
CA LEU A 178 10.69 -5.93 7.94
C LEU A 178 11.89 -6.22 7.02
N VAL A 179 11.62 -6.52 5.76
CA VAL A 179 12.65 -6.75 4.73
C VAL A 179 13.51 -5.51 4.54
N SER A 180 12.92 -4.32 4.60
CA SER A 180 13.69 -3.07 4.54
C SER A 180 14.69 -2.97 5.67
N VAL A 181 14.26 -3.22 6.91
CA VAL A 181 15.13 -3.17 8.09
C VAL A 181 16.20 -4.26 7.99
N LEU A 182 15.82 -5.47 7.60
CA LEU A 182 16.75 -6.58 7.39
C LEU A 182 17.85 -6.23 6.40
N ILE A 183 17.52 -5.71 5.21
CA ILE A 183 18.52 -5.34 4.18
C ILE A 183 19.52 -4.29 4.67
N HIS A 184 19.15 -3.43 5.62
CA HIS A 184 20.07 -2.43 6.19
C HIS A 184 20.83 -2.94 7.41
N LEU A 185 20.22 -3.80 8.23
CA LEU A 185 20.80 -4.34 9.47
C LEU A 185 21.74 -5.52 9.20
N LEU A 186 21.40 -6.37 8.24
CA LEU A 186 22.14 -7.59 7.91
C LEU A 186 23.62 -7.35 7.64
N PRO A 187 24.03 -6.39 6.77
CA PRO A 187 25.45 -6.15 6.52
C PRO A 187 26.23 -5.86 7.80
N GLY A 188 25.64 -5.11 8.74
CA GLY A 188 26.26 -4.79 10.03
C GLY A 188 26.38 -6.02 10.93
N GLU A 189 25.31 -6.81 11.07
CA GLU A 189 25.34 -8.05 11.84
C GLU A 189 26.35 -9.06 11.28
N MET A 190 26.44 -9.17 9.95
CA MET A 190 27.39 -10.08 9.30
C MET A 190 28.84 -9.66 9.53
N VAL A 191 29.16 -8.37 9.38
CA VAL A 191 30.51 -7.91 9.65
C VAL A 191 30.86 -8.11 11.12
N LEU A 192 29.95 -7.74 12.04
CA LEU A 192 30.16 -7.92 13.47
C LEU A 192 30.42 -9.38 13.84
N LEU A 193 29.61 -10.32 13.32
CA LEU A 193 29.77 -11.76 13.53
C LEU A 193 31.10 -12.28 12.96
N LEU A 194 31.48 -11.84 11.77
CA LEU A 194 32.75 -12.22 11.15
C LEU A 194 33.96 -11.68 11.93
N SER A 195 33.89 -10.46 12.45
CA SER A 195 34.95 -9.89 13.29
C SER A 195 35.02 -10.49 14.70
N GLY A 196 33.94 -11.12 15.19
CA GLY A 196 33.87 -11.73 16.53
C GLY A 196 34.19 -13.23 16.59
N LEU A 197 34.29 -13.92 15.44
CA LEU A 197 34.52 -15.37 15.39
C LEU A 197 35.99 -15.72 15.23
N PRO A 198 36.59 -16.50 16.14
CA PRO A 198 37.98 -16.95 16.04
C PRO A 198 38.22 -18.04 14.97
N CYS A 199 37.17 -18.56 14.32
CA CYS A 199 37.22 -19.75 13.45
C CYS A 199 37.13 -19.47 11.94
N ILE A 200 36.96 -18.22 11.52
CA ILE A 200 37.15 -17.84 10.12
C ILE A 200 38.46 -17.07 10.10
N GLU A 201 39.55 -17.73 9.70
CA GLU A 201 40.84 -17.08 9.43
C GLU A 201 40.65 -15.99 8.36
N HIS A 202 40.23 -14.82 8.80
CA HIS A 202 40.57 -13.56 8.17
C HIS A 202 41.73 -12.99 8.97
N PRO A 203 42.85 -12.62 8.33
CA PRO A 203 43.93 -11.91 9.00
C PRO A 203 43.49 -10.46 9.24
N LEU A 204 42.46 -10.25 10.06
CA LEU A 204 42.35 -8.99 10.76
C LEU A 204 43.37 -9.06 11.88
N SER A 205 44.60 -8.70 11.51
CA SER A 205 45.66 -8.40 12.46
C SER A 205 45.08 -7.53 13.58
N PRO A 206 45.40 -7.81 14.85
CA PRO A 206 45.03 -6.91 15.92
C PRO A 206 45.58 -5.52 15.58
N ILE A 207 44.71 -4.52 15.62
CA ILE A 207 45.13 -3.12 15.67
C ILE A 207 45.69 -2.93 17.08
N GLU A 208 46.98 -3.27 17.25
CA GLU A 208 47.89 -2.76 18.27
C GLU A 208 49.30 -2.65 17.68
#